data_AF-A0A5N9CW18-F1
#
_entry.id   AF-A0A5N9CW18-F1
#
_cell.length_a   1.000
_cell.length_b   1.000
_cell.length_c   1.000
_cell.angle_alpha   90.00
_cell.angle_beta   90.00
_cell.angle_gamma   90.00
#
_symmetry.space_group_name_H-M   'P 1'
#
loop_
_entity.id
_entity.type
_entity.pdbx_description
1 polymer ?
#
loop_
_entity_poly.entity_id
_entity_poly.type
_entity_poly.pdbx_seq_one_letter_code
_entity_poly.pdbx_strand_id
1 'polypeptide(L)'
;MPFEVTNYLHALARRLHLDPAEKDEIIQELEAHLEDKAAELETQGIDHDAAVARAVQEMGAPDAVARGMYEVHSPGVWRDVILATIPHFLLASLFALHLWSHYFLVSLLLIAIAFVTWRNWRAGSPSKWSYSWMGYSLAAPALSWLLSLITLGYGAWTLLTTGQLPFNVVLFFLLIGYVPFSMWIMANVIFKMVKRDWLLASLTALPFPFLTSWILFLNWQGGLWSEHAERMQDSDTARAFIFVAMAVTTAVFLKVGPRLLRIGLLTVSTSILVIITAASLPVSLGALAVILMIVASLAFLLSPAMLESNMVSRWLQAESFSDLSEGWPPDEGFSSS
;
A
#
# COMPACT_ATOMS: atom_id res chain seq x y z
N MET A 1 -31.61 21.04 -26.62
CA MET A 1 -31.23 19.83 -25.87
C MET A 1 -32.03 18.62 -26.36
N PRO A 2 -31.38 17.73 -27.13
CA PRO A 2 -31.98 16.47 -27.57
C PRO A 2 -32.36 15.56 -26.40
N PHE A 3 -33.36 14.71 -26.61
CA PHE A 3 -33.90 13.83 -25.56
C PHE A 3 -32.85 12.86 -24.99
N GLU A 4 -31.92 12.39 -25.83
CA GLU A 4 -30.89 11.43 -25.46
C GLU A 4 -29.88 12.00 -24.45
N VAL A 5 -29.40 13.23 -24.66
CA VAL A 5 -28.50 13.95 -23.74
C VAL A 5 -29.17 14.17 -22.39
N THR A 6 -30.42 14.62 -22.42
CA THR A 6 -31.21 14.89 -21.21
C THR A 6 -31.39 13.62 -20.38
N ASN A 7 -31.71 12.50 -21.03
CA ASN A 7 -31.91 11.22 -20.34
C ASN A 7 -30.59 10.66 -19.78
N TYR A 8 -29.49 10.84 -20.53
CA TYR A 8 -28.14 10.46 -20.09
C TYR A 8 -27.71 11.25 -18.84
N LEU A 9 -27.75 12.59 -18.90
CA LEU A 9 -27.39 13.46 -17.79
C LEU A 9 -28.29 13.23 -16.56
N HIS A 10 -29.58 12.95 -16.76
CA HIS A 10 -30.49 12.66 -15.66
C HIS A 10 -30.24 11.27 -15.03
N ALA A 11 -29.78 10.28 -15.81
CA ALA A 11 -29.31 9.00 -15.28
C ALA A 11 -27.99 9.16 -14.49
N LEU A 12 -27.08 10.00 -14.99
CA LEU A 12 -25.79 10.32 -14.36
C LEU A 12 -25.99 11.08 -13.04
N ALA A 13 -26.83 12.13 -13.06
CA ALA A 13 -27.17 12.97 -11.92
C ALA A 13 -27.81 12.20 -10.76
N ARG A 14 -28.61 11.17 -11.04
CA ARG A 14 -29.19 10.30 -10.01
C ARG A 14 -28.17 9.38 -9.35
N ARG A 15 -27.01 9.20 -9.95
CA ARG A 15 -25.95 8.29 -9.48
C ARG A 15 -24.76 9.04 -8.88
N LEU A 16 -24.59 10.32 -9.22
CA LEU A 16 -23.70 11.24 -8.53
C LEU A 16 -24.23 11.52 -7.11
N HIS A 17 -23.56 10.97 -6.10
CA HIS A 17 -23.79 11.27 -4.69
C HIS A 17 -22.79 12.35 -4.21
N LEU A 18 -22.86 13.53 -4.81
CA LEU A 18 -22.07 14.71 -4.46
C LEU A 18 -22.97 15.81 -3.88
N ASP A 19 -22.36 16.87 -3.33
CA ASP A 19 -23.09 18.06 -2.88
C ASP A 19 -23.87 18.67 -4.06
N PRO A 20 -25.15 19.05 -3.92
CA PRO A 20 -25.96 19.64 -4.99
C PRO A 20 -25.26 20.70 -5.85
N ALA A 21 -24.48 21.62 -5.26
CA ALA A 21 -23.78 22.66 -6.02
C ALA A 21 -22.69 22.09 -6.96
N GLU A 22 -21.92 21.11 -6.47
CA GLU A 22 -20.83 20.47 -7.22
C GLU A 22 -21.37 19.52 -8.28
N LYS A 23 -22.50 18.87 -7.98
CA LYS A 23 -23.25 18.06 -8.93
C LYS A 23 -23.76 18.88 -10.11
N ASP A 24 -24.33 20.06 -9.85
CA ASP A 24 -24.87 20.92 -10.90
C ASP A 24 -23.75 21.47 -11.80
N GLU A 25 -22.61 21.84 -11.23
CA GLU A 25 -21.42 22.27 -11.97
C GLU A 25 -20.88 21.16 -12.89
N ILE A 26 -20.74 19.93 -12.36
CA ILE A 26 -20.28 18.77 -13.15
C ILE A 26 -21.26 18.43 -14.27
N ILE A 27 -22.56 18.48 -14.02
CA ILE A 27 -23.57 18.22 -15.05
C ILE A 27 -23.51 19.28 -16.15
N GLN A 28 -23.31 20.55 -15.79
CA GLN A 28 -23.19 21.65 -16.75
C GLN A 28 -21.91 21.52 -17.60
N GLU A 29 -20.79 21.09 -17.01
CA GLU A 29 -19.54 20.84 -17.74
C GLU A 29 -19.68 19.66 -18.73
N LEU A 30 -20.32 18.57 -18.29
CA LEU A 30 -20.59 17.40 -19.13
C LEU A 30 -21.58 17.70 -20.27
N GLU A 31 -22.58 18.54 -20.01
CA GLU A 31 -23.51 19.04 -21.03
C GLU A 31 -22.74 19.82 -22.10
N ALA A 32 -21.93 20.80 -21.71
CA ALA A 32 -21.11 21.58 -22.63
C ALA A 32 -20.15 20.69 -23.45
N HIS A 33 -19.53 19.70 -22.81
CA HIS A 33 -18.63 18.78 -23.51
C HIS A 33 -19.36 17.91 -24.56
N LEU A 34 -20.58 17.45 -24.26
CA LEU A 34 -21.40 16.69 -25.20
C LEU A 34 -21.87 17.57 -26.38
N GLU A 35 -22.22 18.82 -26.11
CA GLU A 35 -22.59 19.80 -27.15
C GLU A 35 -21.41 20.11 -28.08
N ASP A 36 -20.22 20.34 -27.52
CA ASP A 36 -18.99 20.55 -28.30
C ASP A 36 -18.67 19.34 -29.18
N LYS A 37 -18.81 18.12 -28.64
CA LYS A 37 -18.59 16.87 -29.40
C LYS A 37 -19.61 16.66 -30.50
N ALA A 38 -20.88 16.97 -30.25
CA ALA A 38 -21.94 16.88 -31.26
C ALA A 38 -21.69 17.88 -32.39
N ALA A 39 -21.33 19.13 -32.07
CA ALA A 39 -20.97 20.15 -33.05
C ALA A 39 -19.76 19.74 -33.91
N GLU A 40 -18.73 19.12 -33.31
CA GLU A 40 -17.60 18.57 -34.06
C GLU A 40 -18.03 17.50 -35.07
N LEU A 41 -18.90 16.57 -34.65
CA LEU A 41 -19.42 15.50 -35.52
C LEU A 41 -20.32 16.06 -36.64
N GLU A 42 -21.09 17.11 -36.38
CA GLU A 42 -21.87 17.83 -37.41
C GLU A 42 -20.97 18.48 -38.45
N THR A 43 -19.87 19.10 -38.04
CA THR A 43 -18.89 19.67 -38.99
C THR A 43 -18.22 18.60 -39.87
N GLN A 44 -18.24 17.35 -39.45
CA GLN A 44 -17.80 16.19 -40.23
C GLN A 44 -18.89 15.63 -41.17
N GLY A 45 -20.07 16.27 -41.21
CA GLY A 45 -21.17 15.92 -42.10
C GLY A 45 -22.13 14.87 -41.54
N ILE A 46 -22.06 14.58 -40.25
CA ILE A 46 -23.04 13.71 -39.57
C ILE A 46 -24.29 14.54 -39.25
N ASP A 47 -25.47 13.96 -39.46
CA ASP A 47 -26.74 14.59 -39.10
C ASP A 47 -26.82 14.86 -37.58
N HIS A 48 -27.45 15.97 -37.18
CA HIS A 48 -27.50 16.44 -35.79
C HIS A 48 -27.93 15.36 -34.80
N ASP A 49 -29.01 14.63 -35.10
CA ASP A 49 -29.53 13.61 -34.19
C ASP A 49 -28.56 12.42 -34.07
N ALA A 50 -27.91 12.04 -35.17
CA ALA A 50 -26.91 10.99 -35.20
C ALA A 50 -25.58 11.41 -34.52
N ALA A 51 -25.19 12.67 -34.63
CA ALA A 51 -24.01 13.24 -33.99
C ALA A 51 -24.16 13.23 -32.47
N VAL A 52 -25.33 13.62 -31.97
CA VAL A 52 -25.66 13.60 -30.55
C VAL A 52 -25.67 12.17 -29.98
N ALA A 53 -26.35 11.23 -30.67
CA ALA A 53 -26.38 9.83 -30.28
C ALA A 53 -24.96 9.24 -30.20
N ARG A 54 -24.11 9.62 -31.15
CA ARG A 54 -22.71 9.17 -31.21
C ARG A 54 -21.86 9.78 -30.10
N ALA A 55 -22.03 11.07 -29.80
CA ALA A 55 -21.35 11.74 -28.69
C ALA A 55 -21.68 11.07 -27.33
N VAL A 56 -22.95 10.76 -27.09
CA VAL A 56 -23.38 10.03 -25.88
C VAL A 56 -22.80 8.62 -25.83
N GLN A 57 -22.74 7.93 -26.97
CA GLN A 57 -22.18 6.58 -27.06
C GLN A 57 -20.67 6.55 -26.80
N GLU A 58 -19.92 7.55 -27.29
CA GLU A 58 -18.47 7.70 -27.05
C GLU A 58 -18.17 8.05 -25.59
N MET A 59 -19.06 8.79 -24.93
CA MET A 59 -18.96 9.11 -23.51
C MET A 59 -19.03 7.88 -22.59
N GLY A 60 -19.64 6.79 -23.07
CA GLY A 60 -19.70 5.51 -22.36
C GLY A 60 -20.80 5.45 -21.30
N ALA A 61 -20.87 4.31 -20.59
CA ALA A 61 -21.96 4.02 -19.66
C ALA A 61 -22.03 5.04 -18.50
N PRO A 62 -23.22 5.58 -18.15
CA PRO A 62 -23.39 6.55 -17.07
C PRO A 62 -22.80 6.08 -15.74
N ASP A 63 -22.84 4.78 -15.46
CA ASP A 63 -22.24 4.19 -14.25
C ASP A 63 -20.73 4.37 -14.16
N ALA A 64 -20.03 4.18 -15.28
CA ALA A 64 -18.58 4.28 -15.33
C ALA A 64 -18.16 5.75 -15.13
N VAL A 65 -18.88 6.67 -15.77
CA VAL A 65 -18.63 8.11 -15.66
C VAL A 65 -18.96 8.63 -14.27
N ALA A 66 -20.12 8.29 -13.71
CA ALA A 66 -20.48 8.70 -12.35
C ALA A 66 -19.49 8.17 -11.31
N ARG A 67 -19.01 6.93 -11.48
CA ARG A 67 -18.00 6.35 -10.59
C ARG A 67 -16.64 7.05 -10.72
N GLY A 68 -16.21 7.38 -11.94
CA GLY A 68 -14.99 8.14 -12.17
C GLY A 68 -15.06 9.54 -11.55
N MET A 69 -16.17 10.26 -11.76
CA MET A 69 -16.38 11.58 -11.17
C MET A 69 -16.45 11.52 -9.64
N TYR A 70 -17.12 10.50 -9.08
CA TYR A 70 -17.16 10.29 -7.63
C TYR A 70 -15.77 9.98 -7.05
N GLU A 71 -14.92 9.21 -7.74
CA GLU A 71 -13.56 8.93 -7.30
C GLU A 71 -12.67 10.19 -7.24
N VAL A 72 -12.90 11.15 -8.14
CA VAL A 72 -12.10 12.38 -8.21
C VAL A 72 -12.63 13.48 -7.26
N HIS A 73 -13.95 13.58 -7.11
CA HIS A 73 -14.62 14.70 -6.43
C HIS A 73 -15.25 14.36 -5.06
N SER A 74 -15.37 13.08 -4.66
CA SER A 74 -16.02 12.77 -3.37
C SER A 74 -15.24 13.28 -2.14
N PRO A 75 -15.89 13.99 -1.20
CA PRO A 75 -15.30 14.41 0.08
C PRO A 75 -14.76 13.24 0.93
N GLY A 76 -15.34 12.04 0.75
CA GLY A 76 -14.88 10.83 1.43
C GLY A 76 -13.45 10.43 1.05
N VAL A 77 -13.04 10.71 -0.20
CA VAL A 77 -11.67 10.46 -0.67
C VAL A 77 -10.70 11.44 -0.04
N TRP A 78 -11.08 12.72 0.11
CA TRP A 78 -10.23 13.72 0.77
C TRP A 78 -10.00 13.42 2.25
N ARG A 79 -11.03 12.99 2.99
CA ARG A 79 -10.85 12.54 4.37
C ARG A 79 -9.87 11.37 4.43
N ASP A 80 -10.00 10.41 3.52
CA ASP A 80 -9.13 9.25 3.48
C ASP A 80 -7.68 9.64 3.11
N VAL A 81 -7.49 10.59 2.19
CA VAL A 81 -6.17 11.14 1.82
C VAL A 81 -5.52 11.87 2.99
N ILE A 82 -6.24 12.77 3.66
CA ILE A 82 -5.71 13.54 4.79
C ILE A 82 -5.33 12.58 5.91
N LEU A 83 -6.23 11.68 6.30
CA LEU A 83 -5.94 10.71 7.37
C LEU A 83 -4.80 9.76 7.01
N ALA A 84 -4.67 9.35 5.75
CA ALA A 84 -3.60 8.45 5.32
C ALA A 84 -2.21 9.11 5.32
N THR A 85 -2.14 10.42 5.11
CA THR A 85 -0.86 11.17 5.04
C THR A 85 -0.34 11.63 6.40
N ILE A 86 -1.20 11.75 7.42
CA ILE A 86 -0.80 12.10 8.79
C ILE A 86 0.44 11.34 9.32
N PRO A 87 0.51 9.99 9.30
CA PRO A 87 1.66 9.31 9.89
C PRO A 87 2.97 9.64 9.17
N HIS A 88 2.91 9.89 7.87
CA HIS A 88 4.07 10.33 7.08
C HIS A 88 4.52 11.72 7.47
N PHE A 89 3.60 12.68 7.60
CA PHE A 89 3.93 14.04 8.02
C PHE A 89 4.44 14.10 9.45
N LEU A 90 3.86 13.33 10.38
CA LEU A 90 4.36 13.24 11.76
C LEU A 90 5.80 12.72 11.80
N LEU A 91 6.12 11.68 11.02
CA LEU A 91 7.48 11.17 10.91
C LEU A 91 8.41 12.17 10.20
N ALA A 92 7.94 12.85 9.15
CA ALA A 92 8.71 13.89 8.48
C ALA A 92 9.07 15.03 9.45
N SER A 93 8.12 15.50 10.25
CA SER A 93 8.35 16.52 11.27
C SER A 93 9.29 16.04 12.38
N LEU A 94 9.15 14.78 12.81
CA LEU A 94 10.04 14.17 13.80
C LEU A 94 11.51 14.21 13.35
N PHE A 95 11.77 13.93 12.06
CA PHE A 95 13.12 14.01 11.48
C PHE A 95 13.55 15.45 11.21
N ALA A 96 12.69 16.28 10.61
CA ALA A 96 13.00 17.66 10.25
C ALA A 96 13.33 18.54 11.48
N LEU A 97 12.67 18.27 12.61
CA LEU A 97 12.90 18.97 13.88
C LEU A 97 13.96 18.28 14.75
N HIS A 98 14.63 17.24 14.25
CA HIS A 98 15.61 16.44 15.01
C HIS A 98 15.05 15.85 16.32
N LEU A 99 13.72 15.73 16.44
CA LEU A 99 13.02 15.20 17.62
C LEU A 99 13.16 13.68 17.74
N TRP A 100 13.68 13.01 16.71
CA TRP A 100 13.96 11.58 16.73
C TRP A 100 14.99 11.19 17.81
N SER A 101 15.84 12.14 18.23
CA SER A 101 16.78 11.97 19.36
C SER A 101 16.08 11.79 20.71
N HIS A 102 14.84 12.26 20.85
CA HIS A 102 14.06 12.12 22.08
C HIS A 102 13.25 10.81 22.09
N TYR A 103 13.81 9.75 22.68
CA TYR A 103 13.20 8.42 22.75
C TYR A 103 11.77 8.39 23.30
N PHE A 104 11.46 9.29 24.25
CA PHE A 104 10.10 9.43 24.79
C PHE A 104 9.10 9.86 23.71
N LEU A 105 9.44 10.84 22.87
CA LEU A 105 8.58 11.32 21.78
C LEU A 105 8.42 10.26 20.70
N VAL A 106 9.50 9.55 20.34
CA VAL A 106 9.44 8.44 19.38
C VAL A 106 8.50 7.35 19.89
N SER A 107 8.62 6.97 21.16
CA SER A 107 7.80 5.93 21.77
C SER A 107 6.33 6.35 21.85
N LEU A 108 6.05 7.59 22.26
CA LEU A 108 4.69 8.15 22.28
C LEU A 108 4.05 8.14 20.89
N LEU A 109 4.80 8.53 19.85
CA LEU A 109 4.34 8.52 18.47
C LEU A 109 4.03 7.11 17.98
N LEU A 110 4.91 6.13 18.23
CA LEU A 110 4.68 4.74 17.84
C LEU A 110 3.48 4.13 18.56
N ILE A 111 3.30 4.42 19.85
CA ILE A 111 2.13 4.00 20.63
C ILE A 111 0.85 4.61 20.03
N ALA A 112 0.88 5.91 19.68
CA ALA A 112 -0.26 6.56 19.05
C ALA A 112 -0.61 5.93 17.70
N ILE A 113 0.38 5.65 16.85
CA ILE A 113 0.18 4.97 15.56
C ILE A 113 -0.41 3.58 15.77
N ALA A 114 0.16 2.78 16.67
CA ALA A 114 -0.32 1.43 16.97
C ALA A 114 -1.75 1.45 17.54
N PHE A 115 -2.07 2.40 18.42
CA PHE A 115 -3.40 2.56 19.01
C PHE A 115 -4.46 2.92 17.95
N VAL A 116 -4.15 3.87 17.05
CA VAL A 116 -5.05 4.25 15.96
C VAL A 116 -5.30 3.07 15.02
N THR A 117 -4.24 2.36 14.63
CA THR A 117 -4.36 1.15 13.80
C THR A 117 -5.21 0.08 14.49
N TRP A 118 -4.95 -0.21 15.76
CA TRP A 118 -5.70 -1.23 16.50
C TRP A 118 -7.18 -0.89 16.65
N ARG A 119 -7.49 0.37 17.01
CA ARG A 119 -8.87 0.85 17.14
C ARG A 119 -9.65 0.69 15.84
N ASN A 120 -9.04 1.07 14.71
CA ASN A 120 -9.69 0.99 13.41
C ASN A 120 -9.82 -0.47 12.92
N TRP A 121 -8.81 -1.31 13.20
CA TRP A 121 -8.86 -2.74 12.89
C TRP A 121 -9.96 -3.48 13.68
N ARG A 122 -10.18 -3.12 14.94
CA ARG A 122 -11.25 -3.66 15.79
C ARG A 122 -12.65 -3.31 15.30
N ALA A 123 -12.82 -2.23 14.53
CA ALA A 123 -14.11 -1.80 14.00
C ALA A 123 -14.62 -2.67 12.83
N GLY A 124 -13.88 -3.70 12.40
CA GLY A 124 -14.36 -4.74 11.48
C GLY A 124 -14.19 -4.43 9.99
N SER A 125 -14.37 -3.17 9.58
CA SER A 125 -14.14 -2.71 8.20
C SER A 125 -13.05 -1.64 8.13
N PRO A 126 -11.76 -2.02 7.98
CA PRO A 126 -10.69 -1.04 7.93
C PRO A 126 -10.90 -0.07 6.75
N SER A 127 -10.98 1.23 7.01
CA SER A 127 -11.04 2.24 5.97
C SER A 127 -9.75 2.26 5.12
N LYS A 128 -9.80 2.82 3.90
CA LYS A 128 -8.62 2.89 3.01
C LYS A 128 -7.46 3.64 3.66
N TRP A 129 -7.75 4.66 4.47
CA TRP A 129 -6.72 5.44 5.16
C TRP A 129 -5.97 4.66 6.23
N SER A 130 -6.56 3.60 6.79
CA SER A 130 -5.94 2.81 7.88
C SER A 130 -4.67 2.08 7.46
N TYR A 131 -4.50 1.86 6.16
CA TYR A 131 -3.41 1.07 5.61
C TYR A 131 -2.03 1.72 5.77
N SER A 132 -1.92 3.05 5.63
CA SER A 132 -0.64 3.74 5.87
C SER A 132 -0.21 3.63 7.33
N TRP A 133 -1.15 3.81 8.26
CA TRP A 133 -0.92 3.61 9.71
C TRP A 133 -0.52 2.18 10.02
N MET A 134 -1.14 1.23 9.34
CA MET A 134 -0.85 -0.18 9.53
C MET A 134 0.56 -0.54 9.06
N GLY A 135 1.02 0.03 7.93
CA GLY A 135 2.40 -0.12 7.46
C GLY A 135 3.43 0.24 8.54
N TYR A 136 3.27 1.38 9.21
CA TYR A 136 4.15 1.79 10.30
C TYR A 136 4.03 0.92 11.55
N SER A 137 2.81 0.53 11.92
CA SER A 137 2.60 -0.35 13.08
C SER A 137 3.18 -1.75 12.89
N LEU A 138 3.20 -2.24 11.64
CA LEU A 138 3.77 -3.54 11.27
C LEU A 138 5.27 -3.48 11.03
N ALA A 139 5.81 -2.30 10.70
CA ALA A 139 7.25 -2.13 10.55
C ALA A 139 8.00 -2.49 11.83
N ALA A 140 7.51 -2.08 13.01
CA ALA A 140 8.14 -2.42 14.28
C ALA A 140 8.26 -3.96 14.53
N PRO A 141 7.17 -4.75 14.53
CA PRO A 141 7.26 -6.20 14.69
C PRO A 141 7.99 -6.89 13.53
N ALA A 142 7.97 -6.31 12.33
CA ALA A 142 8.67 -6.84 11.16
C ALA A 142 10.19 -6.58 11.18
N LEU A 143 10.64 -5.49 11.78
CA LEU A 143 12.07 -5.20 11.92
C LEU A 143 12.64 -5.92 13.14
N SER A 144 11.86 -6.01 14.23
CA SER A 144 12.29 -6.70 15.43
C SER A 144 12.48 -8.20 15.24
N TRP A 145 11.61 -8.92 14.51
CA TRP A 145 11.83 -10.35 14.24
C TRP A 145 13.02 -10.58 13.28
N LEU A 146 13.26 -9.69 12.31
CA LEU A 146 14.45 -9.76 11.45
C LEU A 146 15.74 -9.61 12.26
N LEU A 147 15.80 -8.60 13.14
CA LEU A 147 16.91 -8.44 14.07
C LEU A 147 17.03 -9.63 15.04
N SER A 148 15.90 -10.19 15.47
CA SER A 148 15.87 -11.40 16.30
C SER A 148 16.45 -12.61 15.57
N LEU A 149 16.18 -12.77 14.26
CA LEU A 149 16.77 -13.84 13.46
C LEU A 149 18.29 -13.67 13.29
N ILE A 150 18.75 -12.44 13.06
CA ILE A 150 20.20 -12.15 12.95
C ILE A 150 20.89 -12.48 14.28
N THR A 151 20.31 -12.05 15.40
CA THR A 151 20.87 -12.31 16.73
C THR A 151 20.84 -13.78 17.11
N LEU A 152 19.77 -14.51 16.77
CA LEU A 152 19.70 -15.97 16.95
C LEU A 152 20.72 -16.70 16.07
N GLY A 153 20.88 -16.30 14.81
CA GLY A 153 21.87 -16.87 13.89
C GLY A 153 23.30 -16.68 14.41
N TYR A 154 23.63 -15.46 14.87
CA TYR A 154 24.91 -15.17 15.49
C TYR A 154 25.12 -15.95 16.80
N GLY A 155 24.09 -16.02 17.65
CA GLY A 155 24.12 -16.78 18.91
C GLY A 155 24.30 -18.28 18.72
N ALA A 156 23.65 -18.86 17.70
CA ALA A 156 23.81 -20.26 17.35
C ALA A 156 25.23 -20.54 16.80
N TRP A 157 25.74 -19.68 15.93
CA TRP A 157 27.09 -19.82 15.37
C TRP A 157 28.19 -19.75 16.43
N THR A 158 28.08 -18.81 17.36
CA THR A 158 29.01 -18.64 18.48
C THR A 158 28.92 -19.81 19.46
N LEU A 159 27.72 -20.30 19.78
CA LEU A 159 27.54 -21.50 20.58
C LEU A 159 28.22 -22.72 19.93
N LEU A 160 28.08 -22.90 18.61
CA LEU A 160 28.70 -24.02 17.87
C LEU A 160 30.23 -23.93 17.83
N THR A 161 30.79 -22.73 17.70
CA THR A 161 32.24 -22.52 17.51
C THR A 161 33.02 -22.37 18.81
N THR A 162 32.42 -21.76 19.83
CA THR A 162 33.09 -21.42 21.10
C THR A 162 32.49 -22.09 22.33
N GLY A 163 31.34 -22.75 22.20
CA GLY A 163 30.65 -23.41 23.33
C GLY A 163 30.03 -22.44 24.34
N GLN A 164 30.08 -21.13 24.07
CA GLN A 164 29.53 -20.08 24.93
C GLN A 164 28.47 -19.28 24.19
N LEU A 165 27.40 -18.93 24.90
CA LEU A 165 26.37 -18.04 24.38
C LEU A 165 26.82 -16.59 24.55
N PRO A 166 26.77 -15.75 23.49
CA PRO A 166 27.15 -14.34 23.58
C PRO A 166 26.15 -13.52 24.38
N PHE A 167 24.94 -14.05 24.62
CA PHE A 167 23.86 -13.40 25.35
C PHE A 167 23.29 -14.34 26.41
N ASN A 168 22.51 -13.79 27.34
CA ASN A 168 21.84 -14.57 28.39
C ASN A 168 20.97 -15.68 27.79
N VAL A 169 21.10 -16.90 28.31
CA VAL A 169 20.32 -18.09 27.93
C VAL A 169 18.82 -17.81 27.89
N VAL A 170 18.31 -17.06 28.88
CA VAL A 170 16.89 -16.68 28.97
C VAL A 170 16.47 -15.83 27.77
N LEU A 171 17.30 -14.86 27.37
CA LEU A 171 17.03 -14.00 26.21
C LEU A 171 17.02 -14.80 24.92
N PHE A 172 17.92 -15.78 24.79
CA PHE A 172 17.97 -16.67 23.63
C PHE A 172 16.68 -17.48 23.47
N PHE A 173 16.19 -18.12 24.55
CA PHE A 173 14.92 -18.85 24.51
C PHE A 173 13.70 -17.93 24.28
N LEU A 174 13.70 -16.73 24.86
CA LEU A 174 12.64 -15.74 24.62
C LEU A 174 12.58 -15.35 23.13
N LEU A 175 13.73 -15.16 22.47
CA LEU A 175 13.79 -14.86 21.03
C LEU A 175 13.28 -16.02 20.18
N ILE A 176 13.59 -17.28 20.55
CA ILE A 176 13.06 -18.47 19.86
C ILE A 176 11.54 -18.51 19.90
N GLY A 177 10.90 -18.15 21.03
CA GLY A 177 9.45 -18.07 21.12
C GLY A 177 8.85 -16.83 20.44
N TYR A 178 9.56 -15.71 20.51
CA TYR A 178 9.13 -14.44 19.94
C TYR A 178 9.04 -14.45 18.41
N VAL A 179 10.03 -15.03 17.73
CA VAL A 179 10.09 -15.09 16.26
C VAL A 179 8.83 -15.74 15.64
N PRO A 180 8.45 -16.99 15.97
CA PRO A 180 7.27 -17.63 15.39
C PRO A 180 5.98 -16.92 15.79
N PHE A 181 5.90 -16.37 17.00
CA PHE A 181 4.75 -15.59 17.45
C PHE A 181 4.57 -14.31 16.62
N SER A 182 5.66 -13.56 16.41
CA SER A 182 5.65 -12.34 15.58
C SER A 182 5.32 -12.67 14.11
N MET A 183 5.94 -13.72 13.55
CA MET A 183 5.66 -14.19 12.20
C MET A 183 4.19 -14.59 12.03
N TRP A 184 3.61 -15.28 13.01
CA TRP A 184 2.20 -15.69 12.96
C TRP A 184 1.26 -14.48 12.94
N ILE A 185 1.50 -13.46 13.76
CA ILE A 185 0.73 -12.22 13.75
C ILE A 185 0.87 -11.52 12.39
N MET A 186 2.10 -11.33 11.92
CA MET A 186 2.39 -10.69 10.63
C MET A 186 1.69 -11.42 9.47
N ALA A 187 1.81 -12.75 9.42
CA ALA A 187 1.18 -13.57 8.39
C ALA A 187 -0.34 -13.40 8.40
N ASN A 188 -0.99 -13.50 9.57
CA ASN A 188 -2.44 -13.34 9.68
C ASN A 188 -2.92 -11.98 9.18
N VAL A 189 -2.19 -10.91 9.54
CA VAL A 189 -2.54 -9.55 9.10
C VAL A 189 -2.33 -9.41 7.60
N ILE A 190 -1.18 -9.82 7.06
CA ILE A 190 -0.86 -9.73 5.62
C ILE A 190 -1.88 -10.55 4.81
N PHE A 191 -2.17 -11.79 5.20
CA PHE A 191 -3.17 -12.62 4.49
C PHE A 191 -4.54 -11.96 4.45
N LYS A 192 -4.97 -11.32 5.55
CA LYS A 192 -6.23 -10.58 5.58
C LYS A 192 -6.21 -9.33 4.70
N MET A 193 -5.05 -8.67 4.54
CA MET A 193 -4.91 -7.53 3.62
C MET A 193 -4.94 -7.96 2.16
N VAL A 194 -4.13 -8.96 1.80
CA VAL A 194 -4.01 -9.47 0.42
C VAL A 194 -5.35 -9.99 -0.08
N LYS A 195 -6.10 -10.72 0.76
CA LYS A 195 -7.46 -11.17 0.44
C LYS A 195 -8.44 -10.04 0.11
N ARG A 196 -8.20 -8.82 0.61
CA ARG A 196 -9.11 -7.68 0.37
C ARG A 196 -8.69 -6.88 -0.85
N ASP A 197 -7.43 -6.48 -0.91
CA ASP A 197 -6.84 -5.79 -2.05
C ASP A 197 -5.31 -5.82 -1.93
N TRP A 198 -4.64 -6.52 -2.85
CA TRP A 198 -3.19 -6.62 -2.86
C TRP A 198 -2.51 -5.27 -3.08
N LEU A 199 -3.12 -4.32 -3.79
CA LEU A 199 -2.55 -2.99 -4.03
C LEU A 199 -2.47 -2.18 -2.73
N LEU A 200 -3.46 -2.33 -1.86
CA LEU A 200 -3.45 -1.71 -0.53
C LEU A 200 -2.41 -2.37 0.38
N ALA A 201 -2.19 -3.68 0.24
CA ALA A 201 -1.10 -4.37 0.92
C ALA A 201 0.27 -3.84 0.43
N SER A 202 0.46 -3.63 -0.87
CA SER A 202 1.67 -3.00 -1.42
C SER A 202 1.87 -1.58 -0.87
N LEU A 203 0.81 -0.79 -0.74
CA LEU A 203 0.89 0.54 -0.10
C LEU A 203 1.36 0.46 1.36
N THR A 204 0.90 -0.53 2.13
CA THR A 204 1.38 -0.72 3.52
C THR A 204 2.85 -1.11 3.61
N ALA A 205 3.36 -1.78 2.58
CA ALA A 205 4.73 -2.24 2.49
C ALA A 205 5.69 -1.12 2.03
N LEU A 206 5.18 0.00 1.50
CA LEU A 206 5.97 1.14 1.00
C LEU A 206 7.06 1.64 1.97
N PRO A 207 6.80 1.84 3.28
CA PRO A 207 7.84 2.33 4.20
C PRO A 207 8.92 1.29 4.54
N PHE A 208 8.71 -0.01 4.28
CA PHE A 208 9.59 -1.07 4.78
C PHE A 208 11.00 -1.05 4.19
N PRO A 209 11.22 -0.92 2.86
CA PRO A 209 12.57 -0.88 2.31
C PRO A 209 13.40 0.26 2.89
N PHE A 210 12.78 1.43 3.07
CA PHE A 210 13.42 2.58 3.68
C PHE A 210 13.71 2.37 5.17
N LEU A 211 12.73 1.94 5.96
CA LEU A 211 12.92 1.69 7.40
C LEU A 211 13.96 0.59 7.66
N THR A 212 14.02 -0.42 6.79
CA THR A 212 15.02 -1.49 6.87
C THR A 212 16.42 -0.95 6.57
N SER A 213 16.57 -0.18 5.49
CA SER A 213 17.84 0.49 5.15
C SER A 213 18.31 1.40 6.29
N TRP A 214 17.37 2.15 6.88
CA TRP A 214 17.63 3.03 8.01
C TRP A 214 18.16 2.30 9.25
N ILE A 215 17.50 1.21 9.66
CA ILE A 215 17.91 0.43 10.82
C ILE A 215 19.24 -0.28 10.60
N LEU A 216 19.47 -0.82 9.41
CA LEU A 216 20.76 -1.43 9.06
C LEU A 216 21.89 -0.41 9.15
N PHE A 217 21.63 0.82 8.69
CA PHE A 217 22.57 1.92 8.80
C PHE A 217 22.85 2.31 10.26
N LEU A 218 21.81 2.44 11.09
CA LEU A 218 21.97 2.70 12.53
C LEU A 218 22.77 1.60 13.23
N ASN A 219 22.49 0.34 12.90
CA ASN A 219 23.23 -0.79 13.43
C ASN A 219 24.70 -0.76 13.01
N TRP A 220 24.99 -0.38 11.76
CA TRP A 220 26.35 -0.23 11.25
C TRP A 220 27.15 0.86 11.97
N GLN A 221 26.52 1.96 12.38
CA GLN A 221 27.19 3.07 13.09
C GLN A 221 27.35 2.87 14.61
N GLY A 222 27.27 1.63 15.10
CA GLY A 222 27.41 1.32 16.53
C GLY A 222 26.10 1.37 17.32
N GLY A 223 24.95 1.36 16.63
CA GLY A 223 23.63 1.27 17.23
C GLY A 223 23.06 2.61 17.70
N LEU A 224 21.84 2.57 18.24
CA LEU A 224 21.09 3.72 18.76
C LEU A 224 21.76 4.45 19.94
N TRP A 225 22.91 3.95 20.42
CA TRP A 225 23.53 4.27 21.71
C TRP A 225 24.93 4.88 21.60
N SER A 226 25.49 5.01 20.39
CA SER A 226 26.83 5.57 20.20
C SER A 226 26.79 7.10 20.03
N GLU A 227 27.83 7.82 20.46
CA GLU A 227 27.95 9.31 20.37
C GLU A 227 28.04 9.85 18.91
N HIS A 228 27.69 9.06 17.90
CA HIS A 228 27.72 9.43 16.49
C HIS A 228 26.52 10.29 16.03
N ALA A 229 25.75 10.84 16.97
CA ALA A 229 24.58 11.68 16.69
C ALA A 229 24.92 12.92 15.84
N GLU A 230 26.13 13.48 15.96
CA GLU A 230 26.56 14.67 15.20
C GLU A 230 26.69 14.43 13.68
N ARG A 231 27.11 13.23 13.23
CA ARG A 231 27.18 12.91 11.79
C ARG A 231 25.81 12.64 11.17
N MET A 232 24.77 12.51 11.99
CA MET A 232 23.44 12.13 11.53
C MET A 232 22.58 13.35 11.18
N GLN A 233 22.95 14.54 11.65
CA GLN A 233 22.23 15.79 11.43
C GLN A 233 22.20 16.20 9.94
N ASP A 234 23.29 15.99 9.20
CA ASP A 234 23.36 16.28 7.75
C ASP A 234 22.38 15.44 6.91
N SER A 235 21.97 14.29 7.43
CA SER A 235 21.11 13.32 6.74
C SER A 235 19.65 13.34 7.20
N ASP A 236 19.31 14.11 8.23
CA ASP A 236 17.93 14.23 8.71
C ASP A 236 17.00 14.92 7.71
N THR A 237 17.51 15.91 7.00
CA THR A 237 16.79 16.61 5.94
C THR A 237 16.37 15.65 4.81
N ALA A 238 17.27 14.75 4.39
CA ALA A 238 16.97 13.77 3.35
C ALA A 238 15.87 12.77 3.78
N ARG A 239 15.89 12.35 5.04
CA ARG A 239 14.87 11.45 5.62
C ARG A 239 13.51 12.13 5.70
N ALA A 240 13.47 13.40 6.12
CA ALA A 240 12.24 14.19 6.13
C ALA A 240 11.64 14.27 4.72
N PHE A 241 12.45 14.54 3.69
CA PHE A 241 12.00 14.55 2.30
C PHE A 241 11.46 13.19 1.83
N ILE A 242 12.06 12.07 2.24
CA ILE A 242 11.56 10.72 1.95
C ILE A 242 10.16 10.51 2.54
N PHE A 243 9.93 10.91 3.78
CA PHE A 243 8.60 10.83 4.39
C PHE A 243 7.57 11.73 3.71
N VAL A 244 7.96 12.95 3.31
CA VAL A 244 7.10 13.85 2.52
C VAL A 244 6.77 13.21 1.16
N ALA A 245 7.74 12.63 0.47
CA ALA A 245 7.53 11.95 -0.81
C ALA A 245 6.60 10.73 -0.67
N MET A 246 6.70 9.97 0.42
CA MET A 246 5.75 8.89 0.73
C MET A 246 4.34 9.43 1.03
N ALA A 247 4.22 10.59 1.69
CA ALA A 247 2.93 11.24 1.90
C ALA A 247 2.28 11.61 0.56
N VAL A 248 3.05 12.24 -0.35
CA VAL A 248 2.58 12.59 -1.70
C VAL A 248 2.19 11.33 -2.47
N THR A 249 3.02 10.28 -2.43
CA THR A 249 2.72 9.00 -3.08
C THR A 249 1.42 8.40 -2.58
N THR A 250 1.19 8.41 -1.26
CA THR A 250 -0.04 7.91 -0.63
C THR A 250 -1.25 8.73 -1.06
N ALA A 251 -1.14 10.06 -1.10
CA ALA A 251 -2.22 10.95 -1.52
C ALA A 251 -2.61 10.71 -2.99
N VAL A 252 -1.62 10.67 -3.88
CA VAL A 252 -1.84 10.42 -5.32
C VAL A 252 -2.40 9.01 -5.53
N PHE A 253 -1.87 8.00 -4.83
CA PHE A 253 -2.34 6.62 -4.94
C PHE A 253 -3.83 6.48 -4.59
N LEU A 254 -4.29 7.19 -3.56
CA LEU A 254 -5.70 7.16 -3.14
C LEU A 254 -6.62 7.94 -4.09
N LYS A 255 -6.10 8.97 -4.80
CA LYS A 255 -6.85 9.74 -5.80
C LYS A 255 -6.91 9.07 -7.18
N VAL A 256 -5.87 8.35 -7.58
CA VAL A 256 -5.82 7.72 -8.91
C VAL A 256 -6.80 6.55 -8.94
N GLY A 257 -7.79 6.58 -9.83
CA GLY A 257 -8.75 5.46 -10.03
C GLY A 257 -8.15 4.23 -10.73
N PRO A 258 -7.45 4.40 -11.88
CA PRO A 258 -6.96 3.26 -12.66
C PRO A 258 -5.90 2.41 -11.95
N ARG A 259 -6.10 1.09 -11.90
CA ARG A 259 -5.18 0.14 -11.24
C ARG A 259 -3.78 0.15 -11.85
N LEU A 260 -3.66 0.26 -13.17
CA LEU A 260 -2.35 0.29 -13.86
C LEU A 260 -1.54 1.53 -13.46
N LEU A 261 -2.18 2.70 -13.35
CA LEU A 261 -1.51 3.92 -12.90
C LEU A 261 -1.06 3.82 -11.45
N ARG A 262 -1.84 3.16 -10.57
CA ARG A 262 -1.41 2.88 -9.19
C ARG A 262 -0.17 2.00 -9.14
N ILE A 263 -0.08 0.97 -9.97
CA ILE A 263 1.09 0.10 -10.08
C ILE A 263 2.31 0.91 -10.56
N GLY A 264 2.15 1.68 -11.64
CA GLY A 264 3.20 2.55 -12.17
C GLY A 264 3.68 3.59 -11.15
N LEU A 265 2.75 4.17 -10.39
CA LEU A 265 3.08 5.12 -9.32
C LEU A 265 3.91 4.45 -8.22
N LEU A 266 3.53 3.26 -7.77
CA LEU A 266 4.28 2.52 -6.75
C LEU A 266 5.69 2.16 -7.23
N THR A 267 5.84 1.68 -8.48
CA THR A 267 7.14 1.28 -9.01
C THR A 267 8.07 2.49 -9.18
N VAL A 268 7.57 3.58 -9.75
CA VAL A 268 8.33 4.82 -9.95
C VAL A 268 8.70 5.45 -8.61
N SER A 269 7.73 5.61 -7.71
CA SER A 269 7.98 6.22 -6.39
C SER A 269 9.01 5.42 -5.59
N THR A 270 8.87 4.08 -5.54
CA THR A 270 9.83 3.22 -4.84
C THR A 270 11.24 3.35 -5.43
N SER A 271 11.35 3.37 -6.76
CA SER A 271 12.65 3.49 -7.42
C SER A 271 13.32 4.82 -7.06
N ILE A 272 12.57 5.92 -7.09
CA ILE A 272 13.05 7.25 -6.69
C ILE A 272 13.47 7.26 -5.21
N LEU A 273 12.63 6.73 -4.32
CA LEU A 273 12.91 6.66 -2.89
C LEU A 273 14.19 5.87 -2.59
N VAL A 274 14.40 4.74 -3.27
CA VAL A 274 15.63 3.93 -3.11
C VAL A 274 16.86 4.68 -3.61
N ILE A 275 16.76 5.41 -4.73
CA ILE A 275 17.87 6.22 -5.26
C ILE A 275 18.24 7.33 -4.26
N ILE A 276 17.25 8.07 -3.74
CA ILE A 276 17.47 9.12 -2.74
C ILE A 276 18.10 8.52 -1.48
N THR A 277 17.60 7.36 -1.02
CA THR A 277 18.14 6.66 0.15
C THR A 277 19.60 6.27 -0.08
N ALA A 278 19.92 5.67 -1.23
CA ALA A 278 21.27 5.26 -1.58
C ALA A 278 22.24 6.45 -1.69
N ALA A 279 21.79 7.57 -2.25
CA ALA A 279 22.58 8.80 -2.36
C ALA A 279 22.80 9.48 -1.00
N SER A 280 21.93 9.24 -0.03
CA SER A 280 22.01 9.80 1.32
C SER A 280 22.87 8.96 2.28
N LEU A 281 23.29 7.75 1.86
CA LEU A 281 24.18 6.92 2.65
C LEU A 281 25.62 7.45 2.51
N PRO A 282 26.39 7.58 3.61
CA PRO A 282 27.79 8.00 3.58
C PRO A 282 28.74 6.92 3.01
N VAL A 283 28.21 5.95 2.28
CA VAL A 283 28.93 4.85 1.64
C VAL A 283 28.74 4.96 0.14
N SER A 284 29.83 4.94 -0.63
CA SER A 284 29.76 4.94 -2.09
C SER A 284 29.23 3.59 -2.59
N LEU A 285 27.92 3.49 -2.79
CA LEU A 285 27.30 2.32 -3.41
C LEU A 285 27.53 2.36 -4.94
N GLY A 286 28.03 1.27 -5.49
CA GLY A 286 28.12 1.11 -6.94
C GLY A 286 26.72 1.05 -7.58
N ALA A 287 26.61 1.41 -8.86
CA ALA A 287 25.34 1.40 -9.60
C ALA A 287 24.62 0.03 -9.52
N LEU A 288 25.38 -1.07 -9.55
CA LEU A 288 24.84 -2.42 -9.41
C LEU A 288 24.14 -2.63 -8.06
N ALA A 289 24.71 -2.14 -6.96
CA ALA A 289 24.11 -2.26 -5.64
C ALA A 289 22.78 -1.50 -5.56
N VAL A 290 22.73 -0.29 -6.13
CA VAL A 290 21.49 0.52 -6.20
C VAL A 290 20.42 -0.20 -7.03
N ILE A 291 20.80 -0.77 -8.18
CA ILE A 291 19.88 -1.56 -9.02
C ILE A 291 19.35 -2.77 -8.25
N LEU A 292 20.20 -3.51 -7.55
CA LEU A 292 19.76 -4.65 -6.73
C LEU A 292 18.82 -4.22 -5.60
N MET A 293 19.07 -3.07 -4.96
CA MET A 293 18.16 -2.52 -3.95
C MET A 293 16.80 -2.16 -4.53
N ILE A 294 16.76 -1.56 -5.73
CA ILE A 294 15.50 -1.26 -6.43
C ILE A 294 14.76 -2.56 -6.74
N VAL A 295 15.43 -3.54 -7.35
CA VAL A 295 14.83 -4.83 -7.70
C VAL A 295 14.30 -5.54 -6.45
N ALA A 296 15.06 -5.58 -5.37
CA ALA A 296 14.63 -6.18 -4.11
C ALA A 296 13.41 -5.46 -3.50
N SER A 297 13.40 -4.12 -3.52
CA SER A 297 12.30 -3.31 -3.00
C SER A 297 11.01 -3.50 -3.82
N LEU A 298 11.14 -3.54 -5.15
CA LEU A 298 10.02 -3.78 -6.06
C LEU A 298 9.48 -5.21 -5.92
N ALA A 299 10.37 -6.21 -5.85
CA ALA A 299 9.97 -7.59 -5.61
C ALA A 299 9.23 -7.74 -4.28
N PHE A 300 9.69 -7.07 -3.22
CA PHE A 300 9.02 -7.04 -1.93
C PHE A 300 7.62 -6.39 -2.02
N LEU A 301 7.50 -5.24 -2.69
CA LEU A 301 6.23 -4.53 -2.85
C LEU A 301 5.21 -5.25 -3.71
N LEU A 302 5.67 -6.01 -4.70
CA LEU A 302 4.82 -6.80 -5.60
C LEU A 302 4.58 -8.23 -5.08
N SER A 303 5.22 -8.62 -3.98
CA SER A 303 5.00 -9.92 -3.33
C SER A 303 3.52 -10.21 -3.02
N PRO A 304 2.71 -9.25 -2.52
CA PRO A 304 1.26 -9.40 -2.38
C PRO A 304 0.54 -9.86 -3.65
N ALA A 305 0.94 -9.37 -4.83
CA ALA A 305 0.33 -9.75 -6.11
C ALA A 305 0.60 -11.23 -6.45
N MET A 306 1.82 -11.70 -6.15
CA MET A 306 2.18 -13.11 -6.33
C MET A 306 1.45 -14.01 -5.32
N LEU A 307 1.17 -13.52 -4.12
CA LEU A 307 0.40 -14.27 -3.13
C LEU A 307 -1.06 -14.43 -3.55
N GLU A 308 -1.68 -13.39 -4.10
CA GLU A 308 -3.05 -13.46 -4.61
C GLU A 308 -3.18 -14.47 -5.76
N SER A 309 -2.30 -14.44 -6.76
CA SER A 309 -2.35 -15.39 -7.89
C SER A 309 -2.23 -16.84 -7.45
N ASN A 310 -1.36 -17.11 -6.46
CA ASN A 310 -1.18 -18.43 -5.86
C ASN A 310 -2.35 -18.89 -4.98
N MET A 311 -3.14 -17.95 -4.45
CA MET A 311 -4.36 -18.28 -3.73
C MET A 311 -5.47 -18.64 -4.71
N VAL A 312 -5.67 -17.82 -5.75
CA VAL A 312 -6.68 -18.07 -6.79
C VAL A 312 -6.43 -19.41 -7.50
N SER A 313 -5.18 -19.73 -7.84
CA SER A 313 -4.85 -21.02 -8.45
C SER A 313 -5.17 -22.20 -7.54
N ARG A 314 -4.90 -22.09 -6.23
CA ARG A 314 -5.24 -23.13 -5.25
C ARG A 314 -6.74 -23.31 -5.06
N TRP A 315 -7.52 -22.22 -5.10
CA TRP A 315 -8.98 -22.30 -5.06
C TRP A 315 -9.54 -23.01 -6.28
N LEU A 316 -9.13 -22.62 -7.48
CA LEU A 316 -9.55 -23.28 -8.73
C LEU A 316 -9.17 -24.77 -8.75
N GLN A 317 -8.00 -25.11 -8.22
CA GLN A 317 -7.57 -26.50 -8.12
C GLN A 317 -8.43 -27.29 -7.12
N ALA A 318 -8.74 -26.72 -5.96
CA ALA A 318 -9.61 -27.37 -4.97
C ALA A 318 -11.04 -27.61 -5.48
N GLU A 319 -11.60 -26.65 -6.22
CA GLU A 319 -12.93 -26.76 -6.83
C GLU A 319 -12.97 -27.83 -7.95
N SER A 320 -11.89 -27.93 -8.74
CA SER A 320 -11.75 -29.01 -9.72
C SER A 320 -11.67 -30.40 -9.08
N PHE A 321 -11.09 -30.51 -7.88
CA PHE A 321 -11.02 -31.77 -7.14
C PHE A 321 -12.36 -32.13 -6.48
N SER A 322 -13.14 -31.14 -6.01
CA SER A 322 -14.48 -31.39 -5.46
C SER A 322 -15.46 -31.88 -6.53
N ASP A 323 -15.46 -31.27 -7.72
CA ASP A 323 -16.31 -31.70 -8.84
C ASP A 323 -16.03 -33.13 -9.30
N LEU A 324 -14.75 -33.55 -9.26
CA LEU A 324 -14.35 -34.92 -9.57
C LEU A 324 -14.78 -35.93 -8.49
N SER A 325 -14.94 -35.49 -7.24
CA SER A 325 -15.37 -36.34 -6.13
C SER A 325 -16.89 -36.51 -6.04
N GLU A 326 -17.67 -35.50 -6.44
CA GLU A 326 -19.14 -35.59 -6.49
C GLU A 326 -19.66 -36.34 -7.73
N GLY A 327 -18.83 -36.50 -8.77
CA GLY A 327 -19.16 -37.27 -9.97
C GLY A 327 -18.96 -38.79 -9.87
N TRP A 328 -18.48 -39.33 -8.74
CA TRP A 328 -18.29 -40.76 -8.57
C TRP A 328 -19.58 -41.41 -8.03
N PRO A 329 -20.26 -42.30 -8.77
CA PRO A 329 -21.45 -42.97 -8.26
C PRO A 329 -21.07 -43.84 -7.05
N PRO A 330 -21.93 -43.93 -6.00
CA PRO A 330 -21.64 -44.76 -4.86
C PRO A 330 -21.49 -46.21 -5.32
N ASP A 331 -20.39 -46.85 -4.93
CA ASP A 331 -20.10 -48.26 -5.24
C ASP A 331 -21.33 -49.12 -4.89
N GLU A 332 -22.05 -49.59 -5.92
CA GLU A 332 -23.07 -50.59 -5.75
C GLU A 332 -22.38 -51.85 -5.22
N GLY A 333 -22.64 -52.15 -3.95
CA GLY A 333 -22.08 -53.29 -3.25
C GLY A 333 -22.33 -54.58 -4.04
N PHE A 334 -21.24 -55.23 -4.44
CA PHE A 334 -21.29 -56.61 -4.90
C PHE A 334 -21.82 -57.49 -3.76
N SER A 335 -23.11 -57.84 -3.83
CA SER A 335 -23.68 -58.93 -3.03
C SER A 335 -23.14 -60.24 -3.60
N SER A 336 -22.20 -60.86 -2.88
CA SER A 336 -21.77 -62.23 -3.13
C SER A 336 -22.94 -63.19 -2.88
N SER A 337 -23.36 -63.89 -3.93
CA SER A 337 -24.03 -65.20 -3.83
C SER A 337 -23.06 -66.28 -4.26
#